data_AF-A0AA97P3C0-F1
#
_entry.id   AF-A0AA97P3C0-F1
#
_cell.length_a   1.000
_cell.length_b   1.000
_cell.length_c   1.000
_cell.angle_alpha   90.00
_cell.angle_beta   90.00
_cell.angle_gamma   90.00
#
_symmetry.space_group_name_H-M   'P 1'
#
loop_
_entity.id
_entity.type
_entity.pdbx_description
1 polymer ?
#
loop_
_entity_poly.entity_id
_entity_poly.type
_entity_poly.pdbx_seq_one_letter_code
_entity_poly.pdbx_strand_id
1 'polypeptide(L)'
;MLSGDGTIESDAFRTGHDAWNAAVTDAATTKDVQAREDKFAAWRSWPDAYVSHPPRGSEHFMPLAVCAGAAGEEEAKFYVDDYVGLKIHSYYWD
;
A
#
# COMPACT_ATOMS: atom_id res chain seq x y z
N MET A 1 15.48 -0.53 -14.18
CA MET A 1 16.77 -1.14 -13.83
C MET A 1 17.25 -0.50 -12.53
N LEU A 2 18.22 -1.13 -11.85
CA LEU A 2 18.83 -0.52 -10.67
C LEU A 2 19.97 0.42 -11.11
N SER A 3 20.14 1.55 -10.43
CA SER A 3 21.23 2.50 -10.64
C SER A 3 22.55 1.92 -10.14
N GLY A 4 23.65 2.62 -10.46
CA GLY A 4 24.98 2.28 -9.96
C GLY A 4 25.11 2.24 -8.43
N ASP A 5 24.16 2.82 -7.68
CA ASP A 5 24.08 2.76 -6.22
C ASP A 5 23.09 1.71 -5.69
N GLY A 6 22.51 0.88 -6.58
CA GLY A 6 21.60 -0.20 -6.20
C GLY A 6 20.16 0.22 -5.92
N THR A 7 19.76 1.45 -6.28
CA THR A 7 18.37 1.94 -6.12
C THR A 7 17.57 1.87 -7.41
N ILE A 8 16.24 2.00 -7.35
CA ILE A 8 15.41 2.06 -8.56
C ILE A 8 15.67 3.36 -9.33
N GLU A 9 16.13 3.25 -10.59
CA GLU A 9 16.49 4.41 -11.42
C GLU A 9 15.32 5.32 -11.80
N SER A 10 14.11 4.78 -11.89
CA SER A 10 12.97 5.51 -12.46
C SER A 10 12.31 6.43 -11.44
N ASP A 11 12.46 7.73 -11.62
CA ASP A 11 11.74 8.77 -10.86
C ASP A 11 10.23 8.61 -10.93
N ALA A 12 9.70 8.38 -12.14
CA ALA A 12 8.27 8.17 -12.34
C ALA A 12 7.74 6.98 -11.54
N PHE A 13 8.50 5.87 -11.50
CA PHE A 13 8.13 4.71 -10.70
C PHE A 13 8.16 5.03 -9.20
N ARG A 14 9.20 5.74 -8.71
CA ARG A 14 9.29 6.14 -7.30
C ARG A 14 8.13 7.04 -6.89
N THR A 15 7.80 8.06 -7.70
CA THR A 15 6.66 8.94 -7.44
C THR A 15 5.33 8.19 -7.44
N GLY A 16 5.12 7.27 -8.38
CA GLY A 16 3.91 6.43 -8.39
C GLY A 16 3.82 5.51 -7.19
N HIS A 17 4.94 4.92 -6.77
CA HIS A 17 5.04 4.10 -5.56
C HIS A 17 4.71 4.88 -4.29
N ASP A 18 5.19 6.13 -4.18
CA ASP A 18 4.86 7.01 -3.05
C ASP A 18 3.36 7.35 -3.03
N ALA A 19 2.77 7.64 -4.19
CA ALA A 19 1.34 7.92 -4.31
C ALA A 19 0.47 6.69 -3.95
N TRP A 20 0.89 5.51 -4.40
CA TRP A 20 0.28 4.23 -4.03
C TRP A 20 0.34 4.02 -2.50
N ASN A 21 1.52 4.16 -1.89
CA ASN A 21 1.69 3.98 -0.44
C ASN A 21 0.85 4.97 0.38
N ALA A 22 0.72 6.21 -0.09
CA ALA A 22 -0.10 7.22 0.57
C ALA A 22 -1.59 6.80 0.58
N ALA A 23 -2.11 6.28 -0.55
CA ALA A 23 -3.48 5.77 -0.63
C ALA A 23 -3.71 4.52 0.25
N VAL A 24 -2.74 3.60 0.27
CA VAL A 24 -2.79 2.41 1.14
C VAL A 24 -2.79 2.81 2.61
N THR A 25 -1.92 3.76 3.00
CA THR A 25 -1.84 4.25 4.38
C THR A 25 -3.15 4.91 4.78
N ASP A 26 -3.68 5.82 3.96
CA ASP A 26 -4.95 6.49 4.21
C ASP A 26 -6.10 5.49 4.43
N ALA A 27 -6.18 4.43 3.61
CA ALA A 27 -7.17 3.38 3.80
C ALA A 27 -6.93 2.58 5.09
N ALA A 28 -5.71 2.08 5.32
CA ALA A 28 -5.37 1.26 6.48
C ALA A 28 -5.61 1.98 7.81
N THR A 29 -5.31 3.28 7.89
CA THR A 29 -5.48 4.11 9.09
C THR A 29 -6.86 4.76 9.18
N THR A 30 -7.82 4.42 8.31
CA THR A 30 -9.20 4.93 8.43
C THR A 30 -9.90 4.26 9.62
N LYS A 31 -10.36 5.08 10.58
CA LYS A 31 -11.02 4.63 11.82
C LYS A 31 -12.43 4.08 11.59
N ASP A 32 -13.19 4.74 10.72
CA ASP A 32 -14.55 4.28 10.41
C ASP A 32 -14.47 2.98 9.61
N VAL A 33 -15.07 1.92 10.15
CA VAL A 33 -14.96 0.56 9.60
C VAL A 33 -15.53 0.49 8.20
N GLN A 34 -16.72 1.07 7.97
CA GLN A 34 -17.36 1.04 6.66
C GLN A 34 -16.57 1.85 5.64
N ALA A 35 -16.10 3.04 5.99
CA ALA A 35 -15.28 3.85 5.10
C ALA A 35 -13.95 3.16 4.75
N ARG A 36 -13.34 2.44 5.70
CA ARG A 36 -12.15 1.63 5.43
C ARG A 36 -12.45 0.49 4.47
N GLU A 37 -13.52 -0.26 4.70
CA GLU A 37 -13.98 -1.32 3.80
C GLU A 37 -14.25 -0.79 2.39
N ASP A 38 -14.97 0.33 2.26
CA ASP A 38 -15.30 0.96 0.99
C ASP A 38 -14.04 1.41 0.24
N LYS A 39 -13.06 1.98 0.95
CA LYS A 39 -11.76 2.35 0.37
C LYS A 39 -11.02 1.11 -0.16
N PHE A 40 -10.90 0.05 0.65
CA PHE A 40 -10.22 -1.18 0.23
C PHE A 40 -10.97 -1.89 -0.89
N ALA A 41 -12.30 -1.86 -0.94
CA ALA A 41 -13.08 -2.39 -2.05
C ALA A 41 -12.81 -1.62 -3.36
N ALA A 42 -12.57 -0.31 -3.26
CA ALA A 42 -12.27 0.58 -4.38
C ALA A 42 -10.78 0.67 -4.73
N TRP A 43 -9.89 -0.13 -4.13
CA TRP A 43 -8.43 0.04 -4.25
C TRP A 43 -7.88 0.14 -5.67
N ARG A 44 -8.58 -0.44 -6.66
CA ARG A 44 -8.22 -0.35 -8.09
C ARG A 44 -8.33 1.06 -8.67
N SER A 45 -9.01 1.98 -8.00
CA SER A 45 -9.06 3.40 -8.38
C SER A 45 -7.93 4.23 -7.77
N TRP A 46 -7.08 3.64 -6.92
CA TRP A 46 -5.95 4.36 -6.34
C TRP A 46 -4.86 4.64 -7.37
N PRO A 47 -4.03 5.69 -7.15
CA PRO A 47 -2.87 5.96 -7.98
C PRO A 47 -1.99 4.73 -8.12
N ASP A 48 -1.54 4.46 -9.35
CA ASP A 48 -0.61 3.37 -9.68
C ASP A 48 -1.04 1.95 -9.25
N ALA A 49 -2.32 1.72 -8.93
CA ALA A 49 -2.81 0.41 -8.47
C ALA A 49 -2.47 -0.75 -9.43
N TYR A 50 -2.50 -0.52 -10.75
CA TYR A 50 -2.14 -1.52 -11.75
C TYR A 50 -0.63 -1.64 -12.00
N VAL A 51 0.16 -0.63 -11.63
CA VAL A 51 1.63 -0.70 -11.63
C VAL A 51 2.09 -1.50 -10.41
N SER A 52 1.58 -1.16 -9.22
CA SER A 52 1.89 -1.85 -7.97
C SER A 52 1.38 -3.29 -7.95
N HIS A 53 0.15 -3.53 -8.43
CA HIS A 53 -0.46 -4.85 -8.52
C HIS A 53 -1.14 -5.06 -9.88
N PRO A 54 -0.40 -5.58 -10.87
CA PRO A 54 -0.91 -5.84 -12.22
C PRO A 54 -2.15 -6.75 -12.24
N PRO A 55 -2.87 -6.83 -13.37
CA PRO A 55 -3.93 -7.83 -13.54
C PRO A 55 -3.37 -9.22 -13.23
N ARG A 56 -4.08 -9.98 -12.37
CA ARG A 56 -3.66 -11.32 -11.88
C ARG A 56 -2.42 -11.32 -10.95
N GLY A 57 -1.96 -10.15 -10.49
CA GLY A 57 -0.89 -9.93 -9.51
C GLY A 57 -1.38 -9.32 -8.18
N SER A 58 -2.69 -9.41 -7.91
CA SER A 58 -3.31 -8.83 -6.71
C SER A 58 -3.12 -9.67 -5.45
N GLU A 59 -2.68 -10.91 -5.57
CA GLU A 59 -2.47 -11.86 -4.47
C GLU A 59 -1.53 -11.34 -3.39
N HIS A 60 -0.56 -10.50 -3.74
CA HIS A 60 0.34 -9.89 -2.75
C HIS A 60 -0.33 -8.75 -1.95
N PHE A 61 -1.36 -8.09 -2.51
CA PHE A 61 -2.09 -7.03 -1.82
C PHE A 61 -3.20 -7.56 -0.91
N MET A 62 -3.87 -8.65 -1.34
CA MET A 62 -5.06 -9.17 -0.67
C MET A 62 -4.88 -9.47 0.84
N PRO A 63 -3.72 -9.98 1.32
CA PRO A 63 -3.52 -10.19 2.75
C PRO A 63 -3.73 -8.93 3.59
N LEU A 64 -3.33 -7.76 3.09
CA LEU A 64 -3.53 -6.50 3.80
C LEU A 64 -5.01 -6.16 3.95
N ALA A 65 -5.79 -6.29 2.87
CA ALA A 65 -7.23 -6.02 2.90
C ALA A 65 -7.96 -6.97 3.86
N VAL A 66 -7.54 -8.24 3.93
CA VAL A 66 -8.08 -9.22 4.88
C VAL A 66 -7.76 -8.82 6.33
N CYS A 67 -6.52 -8.45 6.63
CA CYS A 67 -6.14 -7.98 7.97
C CYS A 67 -6.92 -6.71 8.36
N ALA A 68 -7.04 -5.74 7.44
CA ALA A 68 -7.77 -4.50 7.69
C ALA A 68 -9.28 -4.72 7.94
N GLY A 69 -9.88 -5.73 7.31
CA GLY A 69 -11.25 -6.14 7.60
C GLY A 69 -11.39 -6.89 8.93
N ALA A 70 -10.40 -7.71 9.29
CA ALA A 70 -10.39 -8.45 10.56
C ALA A 70 -10.11 -7.56 11.79
N ALA A 71 -9.53 -6.38 11.59
CA ALA A 71 -9.13 -5.46 12.65
C ALA A 71 -10.27 -4.78 13.44
N GLY A 72 -11.53 -4.93 13.02
CA GLY A 72 -12.66 -4.31 13.73
C GLY A 72 -12.53 -2.79 13.81
N GLU A 73 -12.70 -2.21 15.00
CA GLU A 73 -12.65 -0.75 15.20
C GLU A 73 -11.21 -0.22 15.38
N GLU A 74 -10.19 -1.07 15.36
CA GLU A 74 -8.81 -0.67 15.57
C GLU A 74 -8.28 0.14 14.38
N GLU A 75 -7.54 1.21 14.69
CA GLU A 75 -6.79 2.00 13.71
C GLU A 75 -5.43 1.34 13.47
N ALA A 76 -5.04 1.21 12.19
CA ALA A 76 -3.74 0.62 11.87
C ALA A 76 -2.60 1.49 12.42
N LYS A 77 -1.60 0.82 12.99
CA LYS A 77 -0.26 1.36 13.16
C LYS A 77 0.62 0.87 12.02
N PHE A 78 1.69 1.57 11.74
CA PHE A 78 2.60 1.17 10.67
C PHE A 78 4.04 1.60 10.93
N TYR A 79 4.97 0.93 10.26
CA TYR A 79 6.36 1.34 10.15
C TYR A 79 6.82 1.23 8.70
N VAL A 80 7.90 1.93 8.37
CA VAL A 80 8.40 2.07 7.01
C VAL A 80 9.88 1.71 6.96
N ASP A 81 10.22 0.79 6.07
CA ASP A 81 11.59 0.38 5.77
C ASP A 81 12.04 0.91 4.41
N ASP A 82 13.34 1.09 4.23
CA ASP A 82 13.95 1.37 2.91
C ASP A 82 14.46 0.07 2.28
N TYR A 83 13.99 -0.23 1.08
CA TYR A 83 14.47 -1.35 0.28
C TYR A 83 14.70 -0.93 -1.16
N VAL A 84 15.94 -1.04 -1.65
CA VAL A 84 16.36 -0.62 -3.00
C VAL A 84 15.91 0.81 -3.39
N GLY A 85 15.90 1.73 -2.41
CA GLY A 85 15.47 3.11 -2.59
C GLY A 85 13.94 3.31 -2.64
N LEU A 86 13.15 2.28 -2.31
CA LEU A 86 11.70 2.35 -2.15
C LEU A 86 11.31 2.25 -0.68
N LYS A 87 10.26 2.98 -0.30
CA LYS A 87 9.63 2.86 1.02
C LYS A 87 8.69 1.66 1.06
N ILE A 88 8.95 0.69 1.92
CA ILE A 88 8.10 -0.48 2.12
C ILE A 88 7.33 -0.29 3.43
N HIS A 89 5.99 -0.30 3.34
CA HIS A 89 5.11 -0.06 4.47
C HIS A 89 4.61 -1.38 5.05
N SER A 90 4.68 -1.51 6.37
CA SER A 90 4.12 -2.63 7.12
C SER A 90 3.03 -2.11 8.06
N TYR A 91 1.83 -2.68 7.99
CA TYR A 91 0.67 -2.29 8.80
C TYR A 91 0.33 -3.37 9.81
N TYR A 92 -0.09 -2.97 11.00
CA TYR A 92 -0.53 -3.88 12.05
C TYR A 92 -1.61 -3.25 12.93
N TRP A 93 -2.34 -4.11 13.63
CA TRP A 93 -3.38 -3.79 14.61
C TRP A 93 -3.08 -4.57 15.89
N ASP A 94 -3.58 -4.10 17.04
CA ASP A 94 -3.34 -4.74 18.34
C ASP A 94 -4.22 -5.98 18.56
#